data_AF-A0A820HC94-F1
#
_entry.id   AF-A0A820HC94-F1
#
_cell.length_a   1.000
_cell.length_b   1.000
_cell.length_c   1.000
_cell.angle_alpha   90.00
_cell.angle_beta   90.00
_cell.angle_gamma   90.00
#
_symmetry.space_group_name_H-M   'P 1'
#
loop_
_entity.id
_entity.type
_entity.pdbx_description
1 polymer ?
#
loop_
_entity_poly.entity_id
_entity_poly.type
_entity_poly.pdbx_seq_one_letter_code
_entity_poly.pdbx_strand_id
1 'polypeptide(L)'
;AESQGVIAAGIFLVLMFIMIAVVFAEHLHPEGVFPNHKFVEYLAALLSICCMVLLGFADDVLDLRWSVKLLLPLFASLPLLLVYFANYHSTTIILPKPVRPYLGQQWNLGILYYVYMSMVAVFCTNAINILAGVNGLEVGQSIVIACSILVFNLIELQGANSEEHLFSLYF
;
A
#
# COMPACT_ATOMS: atom_id res chain seq x y z
N ALA A 1 -0.24 12.05 24.97
CA ALA A 1 -0.81 12.71 23.79
C ALA A 1 -1.28 11.61 22.86
N GLU A 2 -2.59 11.52 22.63
CA GLU A 2 -3.16 10.54 21.69
C GLU A 2 -2.85 10.98 20.25
N SER A 3 -2.77 10.04 19.31
CA SER A 3 -2.47 10.26 17.88
C SER A 3 -1.08 10.86 17.54
N GLN A 4 -0.01 10.52 18.25
CA GLN A 4 1.37 10.93 17.85
C GLN A 4 1.80 10.35 16.49
N GLY A 5 1.12 9.31 16.00
CA GLY A 5 1.37 8.72 14.69
C GLY A 5 1.21 9.70 13.53
N VAL A 6 0.36 10.73 13.67
CA VAL A 6 0.16 11.75 12.61
C VAL A 6 1.42 12.56 12.33
N ILE A 7 2.28 12.78 13.34
CA ILE A 7 3.55 13.51 13.18
C ILE A 7 4.53 12.68 12.37
N ALA A 8 4.70 11.40 12.74
CA ALA A 8 5.56 10.47 12.01
C ALA A 8 5.06 10.29 10.57
N ALA A 9 3.75 10.18 10.37
CA ALA A 9 3.13 10.10 9.05
C ALA A 9 3.33 11.38 8.23
N GLY A 10 3.23 12.56 8.85
CA GLY A 10 3.52 13.84 8.19
C GLY A 10 4.96 13.92 7.70
N ILE A 11 5.93 13.52 8.53
CA ILE A 11 7.34 13.42 8.13
C ILE A 11 7.51 12.43 6.97
N PHE A 12 6.89 11.25 7.06
CA PHE A 12 6.91 10.25 6.00
C PHE A 12 6.38 10.82 4.67
N LEU A 13 5.22 11.48 4.66
CA LEU A 13 4.63 12.06 3.45
C LEU A 13 5.56 13.11 2.81
N VAL A 14 6.16 13.99 3.62
CA VAL A 14 7.11 15.00 3.13
C VAL A 14 8.34 14.34 2.51
N LEU A 15 8.90 13.32 3.16
CA LEU A 15 10.04 12.57 2.63
C LEU A 15 9.68 11.85 1.32
N MET A 16 8.49 11.26 1.23
CA MET A 16 8.01 10.62 0.00
C MET A 16 7.83 11.60 -1.15
N PHE A 17 7.30 12.80 -0.91
CA PHE A 17 7.20 13.84 -1.94
C PHE A 17 8.59 14.24 -2.47
N ILE A 18 9.57 14.42 -1.58
CA ILE A 18 10.95 14.72 -1.97
C ILE A 18 11.55 13.55 -2.75
N MET A 19 11.35 12.32 -2.27
CA MET A 19 11.88 11.13 -2.91
C MET A 19 11.31 10.93 -4.32
N ILE A 20 10.00 11.12 -4.53
CA ILE A 20 9.39 11.08 -5.87
C ILE A 20 10.04 12.13 -6.77
N ALA A 21 10.25 13.36 -6.28
CA ALA A 21 10.92 14.40 -7.06
C ALA A 21 12.34 13.99 -7.46
N VAL A 22 13.09 13.34 -6.56
CA VAL A 22 14.45 12.83 -6.83
C VAL A 22 14.42 11.70 -7.86
N VAL A 23 13.56 10.70 -7.71
CA VAL A 23 13.46 9.54 -8.63
C VAL A 23 13.14 9.98 -10.06
N PHE A 24 12.29 10.98 -10.22
CA PHE A 24 11.88 11.47 -11.54
C PHE A 24 12.72 12.66 -12.04
N ALA A 25 13.68 13.17 -11.25
CA ALA A 25 14.50 14.34 -11.62
C ALA A 25 15.26 14.13 -12.95
N GLU A 26 15.80 12.93 -13.17
CA GLU A 26 16.51 12.59 -14.41
C GLU A 26 15.57 12.56 -15.63
N HIS A 27 14.27 12.41 -15.42
CA HIS A 27 13.26 12.38 -16.47
C HIS A 27 12.66 13.76 -16.76
N LEU A 28 13.09 14.82 -16.08
CA LEU A 28 12.66 16.21 -16.34
C LEU A 28 13.39 16.86 -17.53
N HIS A 29 14.36 16.16 -18.14
CA HIS A 29 15.03 16.66 -19.34
C HIS A 29 14.02 16.78 -20.51
N PRO A 30 13.98 17.93 -21.22
CA PRO A 30 12.93 18.23 -22.20
C PRO A 30 12.92 17.32 -23.44
N GLU A 31 13.99 16.56 -23.67
CA GLU A 31 14.11 15.66 -24.83
C GLU A 31 13.68 14.21 -24.53
N GLY A 32 13.41 13.86 -23.27
CA GLY A 32 13.00 12.52 -22.84
C GLY A 32 11.49 12.33 -22.78
N VAL A 33 11.02 11.11 -23.03
CA VAL A 33 9.61 10.74 -22.77
C VAL A 33 9.45 10.49 -21.27
N PHE A 34 8.59 11.27 -20.62
CA PHE A 34 8.32 11.12 -19.19
C PHE A 34 7.54 9.81 -18.91
N PRO A 35 7.99 8.95 -17.96
CA PRO A 35 7.34 7.69 -17.62
C PRO A 35 6.08 7.91 -16.77
N ASN A 36 5.01 8.37 -17.43
CA ASN A 36 3.72 8.72 -16.80
C ASN A 36 3.10 7.56 -16.01
N HIS A 37 3.20 6.32 -16.52
CA HIS A 37 2.60 5.15 -15.86
C HIS A 37 3.19 4.91 -14.47
N LYS A 38 4.54 4.93 -14.35
CA LYS A 38 5.22 4.81 -13.05
C LYS A 38 4.89 6.00 -12.16
N PHE A 39 4.96 7.22 -12.69
CA PHE A 39 4.67 8.42 -11.89
C PHE A 39 3.28 8.41 -11.27
N VAL A 40 2.26 7.96 -12.02
CA VAL A 40 0.90 7.81 -11.54
C VAL A 40 0.79 6.75 -10.44
N GLU A 41 1.58 5.67 -10.48
CA GLU A 41 1.65 4.68 -9.40
C GLU A 41 2.18 5.27 -8.10
N TYR A 42 3.28 6.03 -8.15
CA TYR A 42 3.81 6.73 -6.96
C TYR A 42 2.79 7.71 -6.37
N LEU A 43 2.17 8.54 -7.22
CA LEU A 43 1.17 9.51 -6.76
C LEU A 43 -0.08 8.83 -6.18
N ALA A 44 -0.55 7.74 -6.77
CA ALA A 44 -1.72 7.03 -6.28
C ALA A 44 -1.44 6.31 -4.95
N ALA A 45 -0.28 5.69 -4.79
CA ALA A 45 0.13 5.11 -3.52
C ALA A 45 0.23 6.20 -2.43
N LEU A 46 0.88 7.32 -2.73
CA LEU A 46 1.01 8.44 -1.79
C LEU A 46 -0.34 9.05 -1.43
N LEU A 47 -1.25 9.21 -2.40
CA LEU A 47 -2.61 9.70 -2.16
C LEU A 47 -3.41 8.74 -1.28
N SER A 48 -3.32 7.43 -1.54
CA SER A 48 -3.97 6.42 -0.70
C SER A 48 -3.44 6.44 0.74
N ILE A 49 -2.13 6.55 0.94
CA ILE A 49 -1.53 6.66 2.28
C ILE A 49 -1.94 7.98 2.95
N CYS A 50 -1.90 9.10 2.24
CA CYS A 50 -2.32 10.40 2.76
C CYS A 50 -3.79 10.38 3.21
N CYS A 51 -4.68 9.81 2.39
CA CYS A 51 -6.09 9.61 2.75
C CYS A 51 -6.22 8.72 4.00
N MET A 52 -5.46 7.63 4.09
CA MET A 52 -5.50 6.73 5.25
C MET A 52 -5.05 7.44 6.54
N VAL A 53 -3.97 8.23 6.47
CA VAL A 53 -3.44 8.99 7.62
C VAL A 53 -4.45 10.04 8.07
N LEU A 54 -5.04 10.79 7.13
CA LEU A 54 -6.04 11.81 7.46
C LEU A 54 -7.31 11.19 8.06
N LEU A 55 -7.78 10.08 7.51
CA LEU A 55 -8.96 9.38 8.01
C LEU A 55 -8.69 8.68 9.34
N GLY A 56 -7.49 8.15 9.56
CA GLY A 56 -7.06 7.60 10.85
C GLY A 56 -7.01 8.68 11.93
N PHE A 57 -6.43 9.84 11.62
CA PHE A 57 -6.46 10.99 12.52
C PHE A 57 -7.89 11.48 12.80
N ALA A 58 -8.74 11.52 11.76
CA ALA A 58 -10.14 11.88 11.93
C ALA A 58 -10.92 10.86 12.78
N ASP A 59 -10.62 9.56 12.68
CA ASP A 59 -11.19 8.54 13.56
C ASP A 59 -10.78 8.77 15.02
N ASP A 60 -9.49 9.05 15.27
CA ASP A 60 -8.96 9.33 16.61
C ASP A 60 -9.59 10.59 17.25
N VAL A 61 -9.89 11.62 16.44
CA VAL A 61 -10.45 12.89 16.95
C VAL A 61 -11.97 12.83 17.10
N LEU A 62 -12.67 12.09 16.24
CA LEU A 62 -14.13 12.10 16.15
C LEU A 62 -14.80 10.88 16.79
N ASP A 63 -14.03 9.89 17.27
CA ASP A 63 -14.53 8.64 17.87
C ASP A 63 -15.62 7.97 17.01
N LEU A 64 -15.28 7.67 15.75
CA LEU A 64 -16.28 7.21 14.78
C LEU A 64 -16.81 5.80 15.14
N ARG A 65 -18.04 5.53 14.69
CA ARG A 65 -18.68 4.21 14.87
C ARG A 65 -17.91 3.12 14.13
N TRP A 66 -17.88 1.92 14.69
CA TRP A 66 -17.17 0.74 14.14
C TRP A 66 -17.53 0.42 12.66
N SER A 67 -18.77 0.67 12.24
CA SER A 67 -19.20 0.46 10.85
C SER A 67 -18.51 1.41 9.87
N VAL A 68 -18.22 2.64 10.31
CA VAL A 68 -17.48 3.63 9.54
C VAL A 68 -15.99 3.27 9.51
N LYS A 69 -15.43 2.73 10.61
CA LYS A 69 -14.03 2.26 10.68
C LYS A 69 -13.69 1.18 9.63
N LEU A 70 -14.65 0.37 9.22
CA LEU A 70 -14.48 -0.59 8.12
C LEU A 70 -14.57 0.06 6.74
N LEU A 71 -15.30 1.16 6.63
CA LEU A 71 -15.59 1.87 5.39
C LEU A 71 -14.48 2.87 5.01
N LEU A 72 -13.83 3.50 5.99
CA LEU A 72 -12.77 4.49 5.73
C LEU A 72 -11.57 3.90 4.94
N PRO A 73 -11.02 2.72 5.29
CA PRO A 73 -9.91 2.15 4.54
C PRO A 73 -10.29 1.75 3.12
N LEU A 74 -11.56 1.36 2.90
CA LEU A 74 -12.09 1.07 1.57
C LEU A 74 -12.00 2.31 0.68
N PHE A 75 -12.49 3.46 1.14
CA PHE A 75 -12.41 4.72 0.38
C PHE A 75 -10.97 5.22 0.21
N ALA A 76 -10.13 5.08 1.23
CA ALA A 76 -8.71 5.44 1.15
C ALA A 76 -7.94 4.59 0.11
N SER A 77 -8.35 3.33 -0.11
CA SER A 77 -7.71 2.43 -1.08
C SER A 77 -8.11 2.68 -2.55
N LEU A 78 -9.12 3.52 -2.82
CA LEU A 78 -9.64 3.73 -4.17
C LEU A 78 -8.60 4.26 -5.18
N PRO A 79 -7.74 5.24 -4.86
CA PRO A 79 -6.70 5.69 -5.79
C PRO A 79 -5.81 4.54 -6.28
N LEU A 80 -5.34 3.70 -5.36
CA LEU A 80 -4.54 2.51 -5.69
C LEU A 80 -5.32 1.54 -6.59
N LEU A 81 -6.60 1.31 -6.28
CA LEU A 81 -7.47 0.42 -7.04
C LEU A 81 -7.68 0.88 -8.49
N LEU A 82 -7.86 2.20 -8.69
CA LEU A 82 -8.05 2.82 -10.00
C LEU A 82 -6.77 2.76 -10.84
N VAL A 83 -5.60 2.97 -10.24
CA VAL A 83 -4.33 2.82 -10.95
C VAL A 83 -4.03 1.38 -11.29
N TYR A 84 -4.32 0.43 -10.39
CA TYR A 84 -4.21 -0.99 -10.70
C TYR A 84 -5.11 -1.37 -11.90
N PHE A 85 -6.36 -0.89 -11.89
CA PHE A 85 -7.29 -1.08 -12.98
C PHE A 85 -6.73 -0.51 -14.29
N ALA A 86 -6.18 0.71 -14.28
CA ALA A 86 -5.72 1.41 -15.48
C ALA A 86 -4.36 0.91 -16.03
N ASN A 87 -3.46 0.40 -15.19
CA ASN A 87 -2.11 0.00 -15.61
C ASN A 87 -2.00 -1.51 -15.87
N TYR A 88 -2.45 -2.35 -14.93
CA TYR A 88 -2.15 -3.79 -14.97
C TYR A 88 -3.27 -4.63 -15.56
N HIS A 89 -4.54 -4.29 -15.29
CA HIS A 89 -5.75 -5.01 -15.73
C HIS A 89 -5.79 -6.53 -15.44
N SER A 90 -4.80 -7.09 -14.76
CA SER A 90 -4.71 -8.53 -14.49
C SER A 90 -5.50 -8.89 -13.25
N THR A 91 -6.43 -9.83 -13.39
CA THR A 91 -7.27 -10.34 -12.29
C THR A 91 -7.10 -11.84 -12.07
N THR A 92 -6.04 -12.41 -12.67
CA THR A 92 -5.70 -13.83 -12.56
C THR A 92 -4.75 -14.04 -11.41
N ILE A 93 -5.15 -14.86 -10.44
CA ILE A 93 -4.32 -15.25 -9.30
C ILE A 93 -3.71 -16.63 -9.51
N ILE A 94 -2.50 -16.81 -8.98
CA ILE A 94 -1.86 -18.13 -8.90
C ILE A 94 -2.26 -18.77 -7.57
N LEU A 95 -2.84 -19.97 -7.63
CA LEU A 95 -3.28 -20.67 -6.43
C LEU A 95 -2.08 -21.22 -5.63
N PRO A 96 -2.19 -21.27 -4.28
CA PRO A 96 -1.12 -21.79 -3.42
C PRO A 96 -0.93 -23.30 -3.67
N LYS A 97 0.33 -23.76 -3.59
CA LYS A 97 0.74 -25.13 -3.93
C LYS A 97 -0.15 -26.24 -3.32
N PRO A 98 -0.57 -26.16 -2.04
CA PRO A 98 -1.42 -27.19 -1.43
C PRO A 98 -2.81 -27.33 -2.07
N VAL A 99 -3.32 -26.26 -2.68
CA VAL A 99 -4.68 -26.19 -3.23
C VAL A 99 -4.70 -26.55 -4.73
N ARG A 100 -3.54 -26.41 -5.41
CA ARG A 100 -3.41 -26.68 -6.85
C ARG A 100 -3.93 -28.04 -7.32
N PRO A 101 -3.73 -29.16 -6.59
CA PRO A 101 -4.24 -30.46 -7.02
C PRO A 101 -5.76 -30.52 -7.16
N TYR A 102 -6.49 -29.68 -6.42
CA TYR A 102 -7.96 -29.71 -6.36
C TYR A 102 -8.61 -28.69 -7.29
N LEU A 103 -8.00 -27.52 -7.43
CA LEU A 103 -8.62 -26.37 -8.11
C LEU A 103 -7.85 -25.92 -9.37
N GLY A 104 -6.71 -26.52 -9.68
CA GLY A 104 -5.85 -26.11 -10.80
C GLY A 104 -4.82 -25.04 -10.42
N GLN A 105 -4.10 -24.49 -11.40
CA GLN A 105 -2.94 -23.63 -11.15
C GLN A 105 -3.29 -22.15 -11.01
N GLN A 106 -4.26 -21.64 -11.79
CA GLN A 106 -4.58 -20.22 -11.89
C GLN A 106 -6.07 -19.99 -12.05
N TRP A 107 -6.60 -18.97 -11.37
CA TRP A 107 -8.01 -18.60 -11.39
C TRP A 107 -8.17 -17.13 -11.76
N ASN A 108 -9.08 -16.83 -12.69
CA ASN A 108 -9.50 -15.46 -12.98
C ASN A 108 -10.67 -15.09 -12.07
N LEU A 109 -10.45 -14.12 -11.18
CA LEU A 109 -11.43 -13.66 -10.20
C LEU A 109 -12.30 -12.51 -10.71
N GLY A 110 -11.91 -11.84 -11.80
CA GLY A 110 -12.59 -10.66 -12.33
C GLY A 110 -12.81 -9.60 -11.26
N ILE A 111 -14.07 -9.16 -11.08
CA ILE A 111 -14.44 -8.12 -10.10
C ILE A 111 -14.07 -8.49 -8.66
N LEU A 112 -14.08 -9.78 -8.32
CA LEU A 112 -13.76 -10.25 -6.97
C LEU A 112 -12.30 -9.96 -6.59
N TYR A 113 -11.40 -9.81 -7.57
CA TYR A 113 -10.02 -9.42 -7.33
C TYR A 113 -9.91 -7.98 -6.78
N TYR A 114 -10.72 -7.06 -7.32
CA TYR A 114 -10.76 -5.67 -6.84
C TYR A 114 -11.38 -5.57 -5.44
N VAL A 115 -12.43 -6.34 -5.18
CA VAL A 115 -13.01 -6.47 -3.83
C VAL A 115 -11.95 -7.01 -2.86
N TYR A 116 -11.21 -8.04 -3.27
CA TYR A 116 -10.11 -8.60 -2.47
C TYR A 116 -9.03 -7.55 -2.15
N MET A 117 -8.54 -6.79 -3.13
CA MET A 117 -7.52 -5.75 -2.90
C MET A 117 -7.97 -4.71 -1.87
N SER A 118 -9.21 -4.22 -1.97
CA SER A 118 -9.75 -3.30 -0.97
C SER A 118 -9.91 -3.94 0.41
N MET A 119 -10.34 -5.20 0.46
CA MET A 119 -10.46 -5.94 1.72
C MET A 119 -9.11 -6.18 2.38
N VAL A 120 -8.02 -6.34 1.62
CA VAL A 120 -6.65 -6.41 2.16
C VAL A 120 -6.29 -5.10 2.86
N ALA A 121 -6.58 -3.95 2.25
CA ALA A 121 -6.33 -2.65 2.89
C ALA A 121 -7.12 -2.50 4.21
N VAL A 122 -8.42 -2.86 4.20
CA VAL A 122 -9.26 -2.86 5.41
C VAL A 122 -8.72 -3.83 6.46
N PHE A 123 -8.30 -5.03 6.07
CA PHE A 123 -7.74 -6.03 6.98
C PHE A 123 -6.45 -5.52 7.62
N CYS A 124 -5.50 -4.99 6.85
CA CYS A 124 -4.22 -4.53 7.36
C CYS A 124 -4.37 -3.43 8.43
N THR A 125 -5.22 -2.43 8.19
CA THR A 125 -5.41 -1.34 9.16
C THR A 125 -6.12 -1.81 10.43
N ASN A 126 -7.11 -2.70 10.30
CA ASN A 126 -7.85 -3.19 11.45
C ASN A 126 -7.11 -4.28 12.23
N ALA A 127 -6.30 -5.11 11.57
CA ALA A 127 -5.54 -6.18 12.22
C ALA A 127 -4.52 -5.64 13.22
N ILE A 128 -3.77 -4.59 12.84
CA ILE A 128 -2.83 -3.91 13.75
C ILE A 128 -3.61 -3.24 14.89
N ASN A 129 -4.72 -2.57 14.59
CA ASN A 129 -5.52 -1.86 15.60
C ASN A 129 -6.18 -2.78 16.63
N ILE A 130 -6.53 -4.02 16.27
CA ILE A 130 -7.08 -5.00 17.22
C ILE A 130 -5.96 -5.66 18.03
N LEU A 131 -4.76 -5.82 17.46
CA LEU A 131 -3.57 -6.31 18.15
C LEU A 131 -2.78 -5.16 18.79
N ALA A 132 -3.47 -4.41 19.65
CA ALA A 132 -3.00 -3.17 20.28
C ALA A 132 -3.15 -3.24 21.81
N GLY A 133 -2.73 -2.19 22.51
CA GLY A 133 -3.00 -2.03 23.95
C GLY A 133 -1.88 -2.47 24.90
N VAL A 134 -0.71 -2.84 24.36
CA VAL A 134 0.54 -2.97 25.13
C VAL A 134 1.54 -1.97 24.57
N ASN A 135 2.25 -1.27 25.46
CA ASN A 135 3.21 -0.23 25.09
C ASN A 135 4.19 -0.70 24.01
N GLY A 136 4.14 -0.04 22.86
CA GLY A 136 5.03 -0.29 21.73
C GLY A 136 4.68 -1.51 20.87
N LEU A 137 3.59 -2.23 21.14
CA LEU A 137 3.21 -3.41 20.37
C LEU A 137 2.80 -3.08 18.93
N GLU A 138 2.00 -2.04 18.72
CA GLU A 138 1.58 -1.56 17.39
C GLU A 138 2.78 -1.15 16.53
N VAL A 139 3.71 -0.39 17.10
CA VAL A 139 4.93 0.06 16.42
C VAL A 139 5.89 -1.11 16.21
N GLY A 140 6.07 -1.97 17.21
CA GLY A 140 6.98 -3.12 17.15
C GLY A 140 6.59 -4.12 16.07
N GLN A 141 5.31 -4.52 16.01
CA GLN A 141 4.85 -5.44 14.97
C GLN A 141 5.00 -4.81 13.57
N SER A 142 4.70 -3.51 13.43
CA SER A 142 4.83 -2.78 12.16
C SER A 142 6.27 -2.71 11.68
N ILE A 143 7.24 -2.48 12.58
CA ILE A 143 8.67 -2.50 12.27
C ILE A 143 9.11 -3.89 11.81
N VAL A 144 8.69 -4.96 12.49
CA VAL A 144 9.05 -6.34 12.09
C VAL A 144 8.50 -6.66 10.70
N ILE A 145 7.26 -6.26 10.39
CA ILE A 145 6.67 -6.43 9.06
C ILE A 145 7.44 -5.61 8.01
N ALA A 146 7.70 -4.33 8.27
CA ALA A 146 8.43 -3.46 7.35
C ALA A 146 9.85 -3.96 7.05
N CYS A 147 10.60 -4.38 8.08
CA CYS A 147 11.93 -4.98 7.90
C CYS A 147 11.87 -6.29 7.10
N SER A 148 10.82 -7.10 7.29
CA SER A 148 10.65 -8.34 6.53
C SER A 148 10.39 -8.06 5.05
N ILE A 149 9.55 -7.07 4.74
CA ILE A 149 9.29 -6.61 3.36
C ILE A 149 10.56 -6.02 2.74
N LEU A 150 11.30 -5.20 3.49
CA LEU A 150 12.57 -4.64 3.05
C LEU A 150 13.58 -5.73 2.66
N VAL A 151 13.80 -6.72 3.53
CA VAL A 151 14.71 -7.83 3.26
C VAL A 151 14.23 -8.64 2.04
N PHE A 152 12.93 -8.92 1.96
CA PHE A 152 12.35 -9.63 0.83
C PHE A 152 12.58 -8.89 -0.50
N ASN A 153 12.30 -7.59 -0.55
CA ASN A 153 12.52 -6.78 -1.74
C ASN A 153 14.00 -6.74 -2.14
N LEU A 154 14.91 -6.60 -1.18
CA LEU A 154 16.36 -6.61 -1.46
C LEU A 154 16.82 -7.93 -2.08
N ILE A 155 16.23 -9.06 -1.68
CA ILE A 155 16.53 -10.39 -2.27
C ILE A 155 16.00 -10.47 -3.70
N GLU A 156 14.77 -9.99 -3.95
CA GLU A 156 14.10 -10.11 -5.24
C GLU A 156 14.48 -9.00 -6.25
N LEU A 157 15.32 -8.02 -5.87
CA LEU A 157 15.83 -6.99 -6.78
C LEU A 157 16.58 -7.55 -8.00
N GLN A 158 17.12 -8.77 -7.91
CA GLN A 158 17.79 -9.44 -9.04
C GLN A 158 16.84 -10.35 -9.84
N GLY A 159 15.57 -10.43 -9.43
CA GLY A 159 14.54 -11.28 -10.02
C GLY A 159 13.85 -10.66 -11.23
N ALA A 160 12.84 -11.37 -11.73
CA ALA A 160 12.06 -10.96 -12.91
C ALA A 160 11.23 -9.68 -12.69
N ASN A 161 10.85 -9.40 -11.44
CA ASN A 161 9.95 -8.29 -11.06
C ASN A 161 10.72 -7.19 -10.30
N SER A 162 11.95 -6.92 -10.72
CA SER A 162 12.85 -6.00 -10.01
C SER A 162 12.30 -4.57 -9.92
N GLU A 163 11.52 -4.13 -10.91
CA GLU A 163 10.91 -2.79 -10.91
C GLU A 163 9.84 -2.64 -9.83
N GLU A 164 9.00 -3.67 -9.63
CA GLU A 164 7.97 -3.69 -8.59
C GLU A 164 8.59 -3.75 -7.19
N HIS A 165 9.68 -4.51 -7.02
CA HIS A 165 10.44 -4.54 -5.77
C HIS A 165 11.15 -3.20 -5.51
N LEU A 166 11.67 -2.54 -6.55
CA LEU A 166 12.26 -1.21 -6.42
C LEU A 166 11.20 -0.16 -6.04
N PHE A 167 10.00 -0.23 -6.63
CA PHE A 167 8.87 0.61 -6.24
C PHE A 167 8.56 0.46 -4.75
N SER A 168 8.48 -0.78 -4.26
CA SER A 168 8.23 -1.06 -2.84
C SER A 168 9.40 -0.70 -1.91
N LEU A 169 10.63 -0.51 -2.41
CA LEU A 169 11.77 -0.04 -1.58
C LEU A 169 11.81 1.47 -1.42
N TYR A 170 11.23 2.18 -2.38
CA TYR A 170 11.14 3.63 -2.31
C TYR A 170 10.07 4.09 -1.31
N PHE A 171 9.04 3.28 -1.05
CA PHE A 171 8.01 3.50 -0.02
C PHE A 171 8.33 2.75 1.29
#